data_AF-A0A8S8YHM2-F1
#
_entry.id   AF-A0A8S8YHM2-F1
#
_cell.length_a   1.000
_cell.length_b   1.000
_cell.length_c   1.000
_cell.angle_alpha   90.00
_cell.angle_beta   90.00
_cell.angle_gamma   90.00
#
_symmetry.space_group_name_H-M   'P 1'
#
loop_
_entity.id
_entity.type
_entity.pdbx_description
1 polymer ?
#
loop_
_entity_poly.entity_id
_entity_poly.type
_entity_poly.pdbx_seq_one_letter_code
_entity_poly.pdbx_strand_id
1 'polypeptide(L)'
;MRHLSVPRQETQQILSQLKAEFALPQGARVQPDPSDSKRTLIPVKEGAESELLSRYPVVHAEPLTPSPRTYRDHLSSFLSDREIASIEWPTRHEFVGDLILIKLDSKQREYGEIIGQAMLMQHARTRAVFEDRGRW
;
A
#
# COMPACT_ATOMS: atom_id res chain seq x y z
N MET A 1 -9.84 -10.58 -6.35
CA MET A 1 -8.59 -11.09 -6.98
C MET A 1 -8.49 -12.61 -6.75
N ARG A 2 -7.86 -13.37 -7.66
CA ARG A 2 -7.65 -14.82 -7.49
C ARG A 2 -6.55 -15.09 -6.47
N HIS A 3 -6.78 -16.03 -5.58
CA HIS A 3 -5.82 -16.50 -4.59
C HIS A 3 -5.76 -18.03 -4.59
N LEU A 4 -4.57 -18.58 -4.39
CA LEU A 4 -4.38 -19.99 -4.05
C LEU A 4 -4.52 -20.16 -2.53
N SER A 5 -5.48 -20.96 -2.10
CA SER A 5 -5.58 -21.39 -0.70
C SER A 5 -4.66 -22.58 -0.50
N VAL A 6 -3.63 -22.45 0.33
CA VAL A 6 -2.58 -23.45 0.52
C VAL A 6 -2.37 -23.75 2.01
N PRO A 7 -1.86 -24.94 2.37
CA PRO A 7 -1.46 -25.22 3.74
C PRO A 7 -0.41 -24.22 4.25
N ARG A 8 -0.58 -23.75 5.48
CA ARG A 8 0.29 -22.72 6.07
C ARG A 8 1.77 -23.13 6.12
N GLN A 9 2.04 -24.43 6.25
CA GLN A 9 3.41 -24.98 6.28
C GLN A 9 4.12 -24.90 4.91
N GLU A 10 3.37 -24.90 3.81
CA GLU A 10 3.90 -24.91 2.44
C GLU A 10 4.00 -23.51 1.83
N THR A 11 3.50 -22.48 2.53
CA THR A 11 3.33 -21.12 2.00
C THR A 11 4.62 -20.54 1.40
N GLN A 12 5.77 -20.69 2.08
CA GLN A 12 7.04 -20.11 1.61
C GLN A 12 7.58 -20.80 0.35
N GLN A 13 7.40 -22.12 0.25
CA GLN A 13 7.81 -22.89 -0.92
C GLN A 13 6.97 -22.48 -2.14
N ILE A 14 5.66 -22.41 -1.97
CA ILE A 14 4.72 -22.05 -3.04
C ILE A 14 4.93 -20.60 -3.48
N LEU A 15 5.18 -19.68 -2.55
CA LEU A 15 5.57 -18.30 -2.89
C LEU A 15 6.83 -18.23 -3.76
N SER A 16 7.84 -19.04 -3.43
CA SER A 16 9.09 -19.08 -4.18
C SER A 16 8.88 -19.57 -5.61
N GLN A 17 8.03 -20.59 -5.77
CA GLN A 17 7.65 -21.12 -7.08
C GLN A 17 6.85 -20.10 -7.91
N LEU A 18 5.78 -19.53 -7.35
CA LEU A 18 4.97 -18.51 -8.06
C LEU A 18 5.80 -17.27 -8.42
N LYS A 19 6.81 -16.93 -7.62
CA LYS A 19 7.75 -15.85 -7.93
C LYS A 19 8.63 -16.20 -9.13
N ALA A 20 9.16 -17.42 -9.19
CA ALA A 20 9.97 -17.91 -10.31
C ALA A 20 9.16 -17.98 -11.61
N GLU A 21 7.86 -18.28 -11.51
CA GLU A 21 6.91 -18.32 -12.64
C GLU A 21 6.35 -16.93 -13.00
N PHE A 22 6.81 -15.86 -12.35
CA PHE A 22 6.26 -14.49 -12.50
C PHE A 22 4.73 -14.38 -12.27
N ALA A 23 4.14 -15.35 -11.58
CA ALA A 23 2.70 -15.50 -11.35
C ALA A 23 2.18 -14.66 -10.18
N LEU A 24 3.06 -14.03 -9.39
CA LEU A 24 2.66 -13.13 -8.30
C LEU A 24 2.42 -11.69 -8.79
N PRO A 25 1.36 -11.01 -8.31
CA PRO A 25 1.17 -9.58 -8.57
C PRO A 25 2.26 -8.74 -7.88
N GLN A 26 2.45 -7.51 -8.36
CA GLN A 26 3.35 -6.57 -7.69
C GLN A 26 2.84 -6.28 -6.26
N GLY A 27 3.74 -6.32 -5.28
CA GLY A 27 3.37 -6.07 -3.88
C GLY A 27 2.58 -7.19 -3.21
N ALA A 28 2.52 -8.40 -3.79
CA ALA A 28 1.81 -9.56 -3.25
C ALA A 28 1.94 -9.70 -1.72
N ARG A 29 0.80 -9.88 -1.05
CA ARG A 29 0.69 -10.15 0.39
C ARG A 29 -0.13 -11.42 0.57
N VAL A 30 0.36 -12.32 1.40
CA VAL A 30 -0.40 -13.50 1.82
C VAL A 30 -1.34 -13.12 2.96
N GLN A 31 -2.52 -13.73 3.01
CA GLN A 31 -3.49 -13.51 4.08
C GLN A 31 -4.00 -14.85 4.63
N PRO A 32 -4.39 -14.93 5.92
CA PRO A 32 -5.05 -16.13 6.44
C PRO A 32 -6.31 -16.47 5.63
N ASP A 33 -6.60 -17.74 5.46
CA ASP A 33 -7.88 -18.16 4.87
C ASP A 33 -8.99 -17.97 5.92
N PRO A 34 -10.03 -17.15 5.65
CA PRO A 34 -11.11 -16.91 6.61
C PRO A 34 -11.96 -18.17 6.88
N SER A 35 -11.93 -19.16 5.98
CA SER A 35 -12.67 -20.42 6.13
C SER A 35 -11.86 -21.53 6.82
N ASP A 36 -10.53 -21.42 6.85
CA ASP A 36 -9.64 -22.43 7.45
C ASP A 36 -8.36 -21.80 8.02
N SER A 37 -8.25 -21.76 9.35
CA SER A 37 -7.10 -21.18 10.06
C SER A 37 -5.77 -21.90 9.83
N LYS A 38 -5.78 -23.11 9.27
CA LYS A 38 -4.58 -23.87 8.89
C LYS A 38 -4.09 -23.54 7.48
N ARG A 39 -4.81 -22.68 6.75
CA ARG A 39 -4.52 -22.32 5.37
C ARG A 39 -4.16 -20.85 5.22
N THR A 40 -3.55 -20.53 4.10
CA THR A 40 -3.09 -19.19 3.73
C THR A 40 -3.41 -18.96 2.27
N LEU A 41 -3.94 -17.77 1.98
CA LEU A 41 -4.25 -17.31 0.65
C LEU A 41 -3.05 -16.58 0.06
N ILE A 42 -2.55 -17.07 -1.07
CA ILE A 42 -1.48 -16.43 -1.84
C ILE A 42 -2.10 -15.81 -3.11
N PRO A 43 -1.98 -14.49 -3.35
CA PRO A 43 -2.56 -13.88 -4.53
C PRO A 43 -1.83 -14.31 -5.80
N VAL A 44 -2.58 -14.55 -6.87
CA VAL A 44 -2.07 -14.95 -8.19
C VAL A 44 -2.56 -13.96 -9.23
N LYS A 45 -1.67 -13.59 -10.17
CA LYS A 45 -2.02 -12.75 -11.33
C LYS A 45 -3.13 -13.42 -12.14
N GLU A 46 -4.03 -12.60 -12.65
CA GLU A 46 -5.03 -13.08 -13.60
C GLU A 46 -4.35 -13.50 -14.91
N GLY A 47 -4.73 -14.67 -15.43
CA GLY A 47 -4.10 -15.26 -16.62
C GLY A 47 -2.74 -15.92 -16.40
N ALA A 48 -2.21 -15.97 -15.17
CA ALA A 48 -1.01 -16.75 -14.89
C ALA A 48 -1.31 -18.25 -15.05
N GLU A 49 -0.47 -18.94 -15.81
CA GLU A 49 -0.50 -20.40 -15.93
C GLU A 49 0.54 -20.97 -14.98
N SER A 50 0.07 -21.71 -13.98
CA SER A 50 0.91 -22.39 -12.98
C SER A 50 0.30 -23.74 -12.68
N GLU A 51 1.13 -24.77 -12.60
CA GLU A 51 0.68 -26.10 -12.16
C GLU A 51 0.09 -26.07 -10.74
N LEU A 52 0.46 -25.08 -9.94
CA LEU A 52 -0.07 -24.92 -8.58
C LEU A 52 -1.58 -24.65 -8.58
N LEU A 53 -2.12 -24.05 -9.65
CA LEU A 53 -3.54 -23.77 -9.79
C LEU A 53 -4.41 -25.02 -9.92
N SER A 54 -3.84 -26.15 -10.35
CA SER A 54 -4.54 -27.44 -10.38
C SER A 54 -4.33 -28.25 -9.10
N ARG A 55 -3.26 -27.96 -8.34
CA ARG A 55 -2.90 -28.69 -7.11
C ARG A 55 -3.56 -28.12 -5.86
N TYR A 56 -3.89 -26.83 -5.85
CA TYR A 56 -4.48 -26.16 -4.69
C TYR A 56 -5.79 -25.44 -5.06
N PRO A 57 -6.76 -25.36 -4.14
CA PRO A 57 -8.00 -24.62 -4.37
C PRO A 57 -7.75 -23.15 -4.73
N VAL A 58 -8.44 -22.69 -5.76
CA VAL A 58 -8.47 -21.27 -6.15
C VAL A 58 -9.70 -20.62 -5.53
N VAL A 59 -9.50 -19.54 -4.80
CA VAL A 59 -10.57 -18.75 -4.18
C VAL A 59 -10.50 -17.29 -4.61
N HIS A 60 -11.63 -16.62 -4.60
CA HIS A 60 -11.69 -15.17 -4.82
C HIS A 60 -11.72 -14.47 -3.47
N ALA A 61 -10.77 -13.58 -3.25
CA ALA A 61 -10.73 -12.73 -2.07
C ALA A 61 -10.30 -11.31 -2.47
N GLU A 62 -10.65 -10.34 -1.62
CA GLU A 62 -10.08 -9.01 -1.73
C GLU A 62 -8.59 -9.09 -1.39
N PRO A 63 -7.72 -8.42 -2.18
CA PRO A 63 -6.30 -8.36 -1.84
C PRO A 63 -6.11 -7.53 -0.57
N LEU A 64 -5.18 -7.94 0.29
CA LEU A 64 -4.69 -7.05 1.33
C LEU A 64 -4.05 -5.84 0.67
N THR A 65 -4.70 -4.69 0.77
CA THR A 65 -4.06 -3.41 0.48
C THR A 65 -2.92 -3.22 1.49
N PRO A 66 -1.73 -2.78 1.05
CA PRO A 66 -0.67 -2.45 1.98
C PRO A 66 -1.21 -1.40 2.95
N SER A 67 -1.00 -1.62 4.25
CA SER A 67 -1.20 -0.53 5.21
C SER A 67 -0.34 0.65 4.76
N PRO A 68 -0.91 1.86 4.64
CA PRO A 68 -0.17 3.05 4.27
C PRO A 68 1.12 3.17 5.12
N ARG A 69 2.29 3.22 4.48
CA ARG A 69 3.59 3.34 5.16
C ARG A 69 4.08 4.77 5.22
N THR A 70 3.61 5.58 4.28
CA THR A 70 3.94 6.99 4.11
C THR A 70 2.65 7.79 3.94
N TYR A 71 2.71 9.10 4.18
CA TYR A 71 1.58 10.00 3.93
C TYR A 71 1.16 9.92 2.46
N ARG A 72 2.12 9.65 1.57
CA ARG A 72 1.86 9.51 0.13
C ARG A 72 0.91 8.34 -0.17
N ASP A 73 0.99 7.26 0.59
CA ASP A 73 0.06 6.14 0.47
C ASP A 73 -1.38 6.52 0.88
N HIS A 74 -1.52 7.47 1.81
CA HIS A 74 -2.80 8.03 2.22
C HIS A 74 -3.43 8.97 1.17
N LEU A 75 -2.66 9.48 0.19
CA LEU A 75 -3.21 10.36 -0.86
C LEU A 75 -4.29 9.67 -1.71
N SER A 76 -4.22 8.34 -1.85
CA SER A 76 -5.23 7.53 -2.54
C SER A 76 -6.63 7.63 -1.92
N SER A 77 -6.74 8.13 -0.69
CA SER A 77 -8.04 8.41 -0.04
C SER A 77 -8.69 9.70 -0.54
N PHE A 78 -7.95 10.57 -1.23
CA PHE A 78 -8.37 11.91 -1.62
C PHE A 78 -8.24 12.17 -3.13
N LEU A 79 -7.34 11.46 -3.81
CA LEU A 79 -6.92 11.73 -5.17
C LEU A 79 -6.92 10.46 -6.02
N SER A 80 -7.14 10.63 -7.33
CA SER A 80 -6.97 9.55 -8.30
C SER A 80 -5.48 9.23 -8.52
N ASP A 81 -5.19 8.00 -8.97
CA ASP A 81 -3.82 7.59 -9.31
C ASP A 81 -3.16 8.52 -10.35
N ARG A 82 -3.96 9.08 -11.26
CA ARG A 82 -3.49 10.04 -12.27
C ARG A 82 -3.01 11.34 -11.63
N GLU A 83 -3.73 11.87 -10.65
CA GLU A 83 -3.35 13.08 -9.92
C GLU A 83 -2.11 12.83 -9.06
N ILE A 84 -2.05 11.67 -8.37
CA ILE A 84 -0.88 11.27 -7.57
C ILE A 84 0.38 11.14 -8.44
N ALA A 85 0.24 10.69 -9.68
CA ALA A 85 1.35 10.61 -10.63
C ALA A 85 1.69 11.94 -11.31
N SER A 86 0.85 12.97 -11.20
CA SER A 86 0.98 14.22 -11.97
C SER A 86 2.03 15.20 -11.44
N ILE A 87 2.41 15.08 -10.17
CA ILE A 87 3.38 15.97 -9.52
C ILE A 87 4.37 15.20 -8.63
N GLU A 88 5.49 15.87 -8.34
CA GLU A 88 6.40 15.44 -7.29
C GLU A 88 5.87 15.92 -5.94
N TRP A 89 5.65 14.98 -5.01
CA TRP A 89 5.09 15.27 -3.69
C TRP A 89 6.20 15.60 -2.68
N PRO A 90 5.94 16.51 -1.73
CA PRO A 90 6.98 17.02 -0.82
C PRO A 90 7.54 15.90 0.06
N THR A 91 8.85 15.77 0.11
CA THR A 91 9.52 14.77 0.95
C THR A 91 10.07 15.35 2.25
N ARG A 92 10.37 16.66 2.26
CA ARG A 92 10.97 17.34 3.41
C ARG A 92 9.90 17.95 4.30
N HIS A 93 9.89 17.53 5.55
CA HIS A 93 9.11 18.10 6.63
C HIS A 93 9.90 17.97 7.93
N GLU A 94 9.56 18.80 8.91
CA GLU A 94 10.19 18.82 10.23
C GLU A 94 9.12 18.65 11.31
N PHE A 95 9.48 17.95 12.39
CA PHE A 95 8.64 17.84 13.57
C PHE A 95 9.04 18.91 14.59
N VAL A 96 8.06 19.67 15.08
CA VAL A 96 8.21 20.63 16.17
C VAL A 96 7.20 20.28 17.26
N GLY A 97 7.63 19.47 18.24
CA GLY A 97 6.73 18.89 19.23
C GLY A 97 5.74 17.94 18.57
N ASP A 98 4.44 18.23 18.69
CA ASP A 98 3.35 17.51 18.04
C ASP A 98 2.84 18.21 16.76
N LEU A 99 3.65 19.10 16.19
CA LEU A 99 3.36 19.80 14.93
C LEU A 99 4.30 19.31 13.83
N ILE A 100 3.81 19.35 12.58
CA ILE A 100 4.62 19.17 11.38
C ILE A 100 4.73 20.50 10.64
N LEU A 101 5.95 20.88 10.26
CA LEU A 101 6.22 21.98 9.34
C LEU A 101 6.65 21.41 7.98
N ILE A 102 6.01 21.84 6.90
CA ILE A 102 6.29 21.35 5.55
C ILE A 102 6.57 22.50 4.57
N LYS A 103 7.56 22.32 3.70
CA LYS A 103 7.84 23.27 2.60
C LYS A 103 7.15 22.79 1.34
N LEU A 104 6.39 23.69 0.72
CA LEU A 104 5.64 23.43 -0.50
C LEU A 104 6.12 24.35 -1.63
N ASP A 105 6.34 23.78 -2.82
CA ASP A 105 6.45 24.57 -4.04
C ASP A 105 5.08 25.08 -4.52
N SER A 106 5.07 25.85 -5.62
CA SER A 106 3.84 26.43 -6.16
C SER A 106 2.80 25.40 -6.58
N LYS A 107 3.22 24.28 -7.19
CA LYS A 107 2.31 23.22 -7.64
C LYS A 107 1.80 22.40 -6.47
N GLN A 108 2.67 22.10 -5.50
CA GLN A 108 2.31 21.35 -4.30
C GLN A 108 1.33 22.14 -3.41
N ARG A 109 1.42 23.47 -3.40
CA ARG A 109 0.53 24.32 -2.61
C ARG A 109 -0.94 24.18 -3.00
N GLU A 110 -1.24 23.83 -4.26
CA GLU A 110 -2.61 23.52 -4.72
C GLU A 110 -3.21 22.30 -3.98
N TYR A 111 -2.35 21.40 -3.49
CA TYR A 111 -2.74 20.21 -2.73
C TYR A 111 -2.46 20.34 -1.23
N GLY A 112 -2.16 21.54 -0.74
CA GLY A 112 -1.66 21.75 0.63
C GLY A 112 -2.55 21.17 1.72
N GLU A 113 -3.87 21.30 1.57
CA GLU A 113 -4.84 20.74 2.53
C GLU A 113 -4.82 19.20 2.51
N ILE A 114 -4.82 18.59 1.32
CA ILE A 114 -4.76 17.12 1.15
C ILE A 114 -3.46 16.56 1.72
N ILE A 115 -2.33 17.24 1.47
CA ILE A 115 -1.02 16.86 2.03
C ILE A 115 -1.08 16.89 3.56
N GLY A 116 -1.65 17.95 4.14
CA GLY A 116 -1.83 18.08 5.58
C GLY A 116 -2.68 16.95 6.17
N GLN A 117 -3.84 16.65 5.56
CA GLN A 117 -4.72 15.57 5.99
C GLN A 117 -4.03 14.19 5.91
N ALA A 118 -3.34 13.91 4.81
CA ALA A 118 -2.60 12.67 4.63
C ALA A 118 -1.46 12.50 5.66
N MET A 119 -0.75 13.58 6.02
CA MET A 119 0.26 13.56 7.07
C MET A 119 -0.33 13.32 8.47
N LEU A 120 -1.49 13.91 8.76
CA LEU A 120 -2.21 13.66 10.02
C LEU A 120 -2.68 12.20 10.13
N MET A 121 -3.15 11.61 9.01
CA MET A 121 -3.50 10.19 8.97
C MET A 121 -2.29 9.28 9.25
N GLN A 122 -1.11 9.63 8.74
CA GLN A 122 0.12 8.86 8.99
C GLN A 122 0.59 8.99 10.45
N HIS A 123 0.47 10.18 11.04
CA HIS A 123 1.06 10.52 12.32
C HIS A 123 -0.01 10.78 13.39
N ALA A 124 -0.53 9.71 13.99
CA ALA A 124 -1.63 9.75 14.97
C ALA A 124 -1.41 10.66 16.20
N ARG A 125 -0.16 11.09 16.49
CA ARG A 125 0.16 12.01 17.59
C ARG A 125 0.31 13.47 17.15
N THR A 126 0.36 13.73 15.85
CA THR A 126 0.46 15.10 15.31
C THR A 126 -0.88 15.81 15.44
N ARG A 127 -0.87 17.05 15.93
CA ARG A 127 -2.09 17.86 16.11
C ARG A 127 -2.38 18.80 14.95
N ALA A 128 -1.35 19.27 14.25
CA ALA A 128 -1.51 20.12 13.08
C ALA A 128 -0.29 20.07 12.15
N VAL A 129 -0.52 20.43 10.89
CA VAL A 129 0.48 20.55 9.83
C VAL A 129 0.44 21.99 9.32
N PHE A 130 1.59 22.65 9.24
CA PHE A 130 1.70 24.03 8.74
C PHE A 130 2.66 24.12 7.56
N GLU A 131 2.34 24.99 6.61
CA GLU A 131 3.28 25.38 5.56
C GLU A 131 4.36 26.30 6.12
N ASP A 132 5.63 25.90 6.04
CA ASP A 132 6.77 26.75 6.31
C ASP A 132 7.10 27.59 5.07
N ARG A 133 6.81 28.89 5.15
CA ARG A 133 7.12 29.88 4.10
C ARG A 133 8.50 30.51 4.26
N GLY A 134 9.30 30.07 5.23
CA GLY A 134 10.59 30.66 5.56
C GLY A 134 10.46 32.04 6.18
N ARG A 135 11.57 32.79 6.16
CA ARG A 135 11.59 34.21 6.53
C ARG A 135 11.52 35.06 5.27
N TRP A 136 10.74 36.14 5.34
CA TRP A 136 10.66 37.20 4.33
C TRP A 136 12.01 37.84 4.07
#